data_AF-A6UAF3-F1
#
_entry.id   AF-A6UAF3-F1
#
_cell.length_a   1.000
_cell.length_b   1.000
_cell.length_c   1.000
_cell.angle_alpha   90.00
_cell.angle_beta   90.00
_cell.angle_gamma   90.00
#
_symmetry.space_group_name_H-M   'P 1'
#
loop_
_entity.id
_entity.type
_entity.pdbx_description
1 polymer ?
#
loop_
_entity_poly.entity_id
_entity_poly.type
_entity_poly.pdbx_seq_one_letter_code
_entity_poly.pdbx_strand_id
1 'polypeptide(L)'
;MKTSAIIIASAVLSAGGANSATVTNKDGEAAVLVIVEGDSRVEMALNAGATETFCLSGCFLTTPSGDRVGLQGDETVGIVEGSVVVK
;
A
#
# COMPACT_ATOMS: atom_id res chain seq x y z
N MET A 1 -52.27 23.47 -5.49
CA MET A 1 -51.66 24.54 -4.66
C MET A 1 -51.31 23.91 -3.32
N LYS A 2 -50.10 23.88 -2.78
CA LYS A 2 -48.81 24.52 -3.09
C LYS A 2 -47.73 23.67 -2.41
N THR A 3 -46.73 23.26 -3.21
CA THR A 3 -45.31 23.11 -2.84
C THR A 3 -44.97 22.49 -1.48
N SER A 4 -44.81 21.17 -1.46
CA SER A 4 -43.94 20.50 -0.49
C SER A 4 -42.48 20.66 -0.95
N ALA A 5 -41.71 21.44 -0.21
CA ALA A 5 -40.31 21.72 -0.50
C ALA A 5 -39.45 20.45 -0.38
N ILE A 6 -38.79 20.07 -1.46
CA ILE A 6 -37.81 18.99 -1.50
C ILE A 6 -36.48 19.56 -0.98
N ILE A 7 -36.08 19.12 0.22
CA ILE A 7 -34.78 19.43 0.81
C ILE A 7 -33.79 18.38 0.30
N ILE A 8 -32.94 18.76 -0.65
CA ILE A 8 -31.85 17.92 -1.13
C ILE A 8 -30.68 18.12 -0.18
N ALA A 9 -30.49 17.21 0.77
CA ALA A 9 -29.30 17.18 1.61
C ALA A 9 -28.14 16.61 0.78
N SER A 10 -27.22 17.48 0.35
CA SER A 10 -25.99 17.07 -0.33
C SER A 10 -25.05 16.39 0.66
N ALA A 11 -24.96 15.07 0.61
CA ALA A 11 -23.95 14.31 1.34
C ALA A 11 -22.58 14.61 0.71
N VAL A 12 -21.69 15.23 1.48
CA VAL A 12 -20.29 15.43 1.09
C VAL A 12 -19.58 14.10 1.28
N LEU A 13 -19.28 13.39 0.20
CA LEU A 13 -18.40 12.22 0.26
C LEU A 13 -16.97 12.74 0.46
N SER A 14 -16.49 12.70 1.70
CA SER A 14 -15.08 12.87 2.01
C SER A 14 -14.31 11.67 1.43
N ALA A 15 -13.73 11.86 0.25
CA ALA A 15 -12.71 10.95 -0.28
C ALA A 15 -11.49 11.02 0.64
N GLY A 16 -11.36 10.05 1.54
CA GLY A 16 -10.13 9.89 2.31
C GLY A 16 -8.98 9.68 1.34
N GLY A 17 -7.95 10.52 1.42
CA GLY A 17 -6.76 10.38 0.61
C GLY A 17 -6.16 9.00 0.83
N ALA A 18 -6.15 8.18 -0.22
CA ALA A 18 -5.49 6.89 -0.19
C ALA A 18 -3.98 7.15 -0.29
N ASN A 19 -3.34 7.33 0.86
CA ASN A 19 -1.89 7.24 0.91
C ASN A 19 -1.55 5.77 0.66
N SER A 20 -0.65 5.51 -0.28
CA SER A 20 -0.20 4.16 -0.58
C SER A 20 1.31 4.05 -0.39
N ALA A 21 1.73 2.97 0.26
CA ALA A 21 3.14 2.67 0.40
C ALA A 21 3.72 2.31 -0.99
N THR A 22 4.97 2.68 -1.22
CA THR A 22 5.65 2.35 -2.48
C THR A 22 6.89 1.53 -2.19
N VAL A 23 7.06 0.41 -2.88
CA VAL A 23 8.25 -0.45 -2.75
C VAL A 23 9.04 -0.42 -4.04
N THR A 24 10.35 -0.21 -3.93
CA THR A 24 11.30 -0.31 -5.02
C THR A 24 12.26 -1.45 -4.72
N ASN A 25 12.34 -2.43 -5.63
CA ASN A 25 13.38 -3.45 -5.57
C ASN A 25 14.68 -2.83 -6.10
N LYS A 26 15.66 -2.60 -5.22
CA LYS A 26 16.99 -2.09 -5.60
C LYS A 26 18.02 -3.20 -5.76
N ASP A 27 17.62 -4.46 -5.59
CA ASP A 27 18.46 -5.61 -5.84
C ASP A 27 18.62 -5.88 -7.33
N GLY A 28 19.69 -6.62 -7.66
CA GLY A 28 19.98 -7.08 -9.01
C GLY A 28 19.15 -8.30 -9.44
N GLU A 29 18.28 -8.83 -8.58
CA GLU A 29 17.49 -10.05 -8.79
C GLU A 29 16.00 -9.80 -8.44
N ALA A 30 15.10 -10.64 -8.95
CA ALA A 30 13.70 -10.58 -8.57
C ALA A 30 13.49 -10.97 -7.10
N ALA A 31 12.69 -10.19 -6.39
CA ALA A 31 12.33 -10.41 -4.99
C ALA A 31 10.86 -10.79 -4.87
N VAL A 32 10.55 -11.83 -4.10
CA VAL A 32 9.16 -12.20 -3.77
C VAL A 32 8.80 -11.59 -2.43
N LEU A 33 7.76 -10.77 -2.44
CA LEU A 33 7.23 -10.08 -1.28
C LEU A 33 5.91 -10.69 -0.86
N VAL A 34 5.71 -10.80 0.45
CA VAL A 34 4.41 -11.16 1.02
C VAL A 34 3.83 -9.92 1.69
N ILE A 35 2.68 -9.47 1.21
CA ILE A 35 1.99 -8.28 1.69
C ILE A 35 0.72 -8.74 2.39
N VAL A 36 0.51 -8.29 3.62
CA VAL A 36 -0.69 -8.58 4.41
C VAL A 36 -1.37 -7.28 4.80
N GLU A 37 -2.53 -7.00 4.21
CA GLU A 37 -3.36 -5.83 4.51
C GLU A 37 -4.68 -6.31 5.13
N GLY A 38 -4.87 -6.05 6.43
CA GLY A 38 -6.00 -6.58 7.17
C GLY A 38 -6.02 -8.11 7.15
N ASP A 39 -7.07 -8.69 6.56
CA ASP A 39 -7.26 -10.14 6.38
C ASP A 39 -6.78 -10.63 5.00
N SER A 40 -6.36 -9.72 4.12
CA SER A 40 -5.88 -10.05 2.78
C SER A 40 -4.39 -10.29 2.79
N ARG A 41 -3.96 -11.40 2.17
CA ARG A 41 -2.56 -11.72 1.92
C ARG A 41 -2.34 -11.87 0.42
N VAL A 42 -1.37 -11.15 -0.11
CA VAL A 42 -0.94 -11.25 -1.50
C VAL A 42 0.56 -11.51 -1.57
N GLU A 43 0.96 -12.35 -2.52
CA GLU A 43 2.36 -12.58 -2.85
C GLU A 43 2.65 -11.90 -4.19
N MET A 44 3.66 -11.04 -4.19
CA MET A 44 4.01 -10.21 -5.34
C MET A 44 5.49 -10.41 -5.65
N ALA A 45 5.79 -10.76 -6.89
CA ALA A 45 7.15 -10.78 -7.39
C ALA A 45 7.51 -9.40 -7.96
N LEU A 46 8.50 -8.73 -7.37
CA LEU A 46 9.09 -7.51 -7.92
C LEU A 46 10.36 -7.86 -8.68
N ASN A 47 10.41 -7.53 -9.97
CA ASN A 47 11.64 -7.61 -10.75
C ASN A 47 12.70 -6.63 -10.23
N ALA A 48 13.96 -6.89 -10.57
CA ALA A 48 15.08 -5.99 -10.28
C ALA A 48 14.82 -4.58 -10.83
N GLY A 49 14.97 -3.55 -9.99
CA GLY A 49 14.71 -2.15 -10.36
C GLY A 49 13.23 -1.77 -10.48
N ALA A 50 12.30 -2.71 -10.31
CA ALA A 50 10.87 -2.42 -10.39
C ALA A 50 10.40 -1.62 -9.17
N THR A 51 9.39 -0.78 -9.39
CA THR A 51 8.71 -0.03 -8.33
C THR A 51 7.23 -0.30 -8.42
N GLU A 52 6.63 -0.74 -7.33
CA GLU A 52 5.21 -1.03 -7.23
C GLU A 52 4.62 -0.31 -6.02
N THR A 53 3.36 0.07 -6.14
CA THR A 53 2.62 0.76 -5.09
C THR A 53 1.60 -0.20 -4.49
N PHE A 54 1.58 -0.28 -3.16
CA PHE A 54 0.84 -1.26 -2.40
C PHE A 54 0.42 -0.65 -1.05
N CYS A 55 -0.52 -1.28 -0.36
CA CYS A 55 -0.96 -0.88 0.98
C CYS A 55 -1.56 0.53 1.09
N LEU A 56 -2.87 0.62 0.86
CA LEU A 56 -3.65 1.87 0.89
C LEU A 56 -4.09 2.26 2.31
N SER A 57 -4.05 1.32 3.26
CA SER A 57 -4.52 1.52 4.64
C SER A 57 -3.54 1.00 5.70
N GLY A 58 -2.28 0.80 5.30
CA GLY A 58 -1.24 0.20 6.12
C GLY A 58 -1.26 -1.32 6.11
N CYS A 59 -0.09 -1.95 6.15
CA CYS A 59 0.07 -3.38 5.94
C CYS A 59 1.34 -3.92 6.57
N PHE A 60 1.47 -5.25 6.58
CA PHE A 60 2.72 -5.91 6.89
C PHE A 60 3.38 -6.42 5.62
N LEU A 61 4.59 -5.93 5.37
CA LEU A 61 5.47 -6.43 4.33
C LEU A 61 6.41 -7.47 4.91
N THR A 62 6.52 -8.62 4.27
CA THR A 62 7.55 -9.63 4.55
C THR A 62 8.46 -9.75 3.35
N THR A 63 9.76 -9.60 3.58
CA THR A 63 10.79 -9.67 2.55
C THR A 63 11.27 -11.11 2.33
N PRO A 64 11.99 -11.39 1.22
CA PRO A 64 12.59 -12.71 1.01
C PRO A 64 13.65 -13.09 2.05
N SER A 65 14.27 -12.12 2.75
CA SER A 65 15.14 -12.40 3.91
C SER A 65 14.37 -12.93 5.13
N GLY A 66 13.05 -12.78 5.15
CA GLY A 66 12.18 -13.09 6.28
C GLY A 66 11.94 -11.92 7.24
N ASP A 67 12.48 -10.73 6.95
CA ASP A 67 12.17 -9.53 7.72
C ASP A 67 10.70 -9.16 7.55
N ARG A 68 10.03 -8.78 8.64
CA ARG A 68 8.64 -8.32 8.64
C ARG A 68 8.54 -6.91 9.17
N VAL A 69 8.06 -5.99 8.34
CA VAL A 69 7.88 -4.59 8.70
C VAL A 69 6.40 -4.20 8.59
N GLY A 70 5.93 -3.39 9.53
CA GLY A 70 4.61 -2.75 9.44
C GLY A 70 4.75 -1.39 8.78
N LEU A 71 3.95 -1.13 7.75
CA LEU A 71 3.86 0.13 7.03
C LEU A 71 2.51 0.77 7.34
N GLN A 72 2.48 2.08 7.49
CA GLN A 72 1.28 2.88 7.75
C GLN A 72 0.56 3.31 6.47
N GLY A 73 1.24 3.26 5.32
CA GLY A 73 0.66 3.50 4.00
C GLY A 73 1.13 4.78 3.32
N ASP A 74 1.99 5.60 3.93
CA ASP A 74 2.59 6.79 3.30
C ASP A 74 4.10 6.66 3.05
N GLU A 75 4.65 5.50 3.38
CA GLU A 75 6.10 5.25 3.37
C GLU A 75 6.63 4.79 2.01
N THR A 76 7.87 5.18 1.72
CA THR A 76 8.64 4.62 0.59
C THR A 76 9.65 3.62 1.10
N VAL A 77 9.60 2.42 0.53
CA VAL A 77 10.36 1.26 0.96
C VAL A 77 11.32 0.83 -0.16
N GLY A 78 12.57 0.58 0.18
CA GLY A 78 13.53 -0.05 -0.71
C GLY A 78 13.82 -1.48 -0.27
N ILE A 79 13.96 -2.42 -1.20
CA ILE A 79 14.56 -3.73 -0.93
C ILE A 79 16.03 -3.65 -1.32
N VAL A 80 16.91 -3.94 -0.37
CA VAL A 80 18.36 -3.97 -0.55
C VAL A 80 18.90 -5.21 0.13
N GLU A 81 19.62 -6.02 -0.63
CA GLU A 81 20.13 -7.34 -0.30
C GLU A 81 19.04 -8.27 0.29
N GLY A 82 17.81 -8.16 -0.23
CA GLY A 82 16.66 -8.91 0.25
C GLY A 82 16.06 -8.42 1.58
N SER A 83 16.61 -7.38 2.20
CA SER A 83 16.10 -6.74 3.42
C SER A 83 15.38 -5.44 3.12
N VAL A 84 14.54 -5.00 4.07
CA VAL A 84 13.71 -3.81 3.93
C VAL A 84 14.39 -2.56 4.45
N VAL A 85 14.32 -1.48 3.69
CA VAL A 85 14.83 -0.15 4.06
C VAL A 85 13.72 0.87 3.88
N VAL A 86 13.13 1.31 5.00
CA VAL A 86 12.08 2.34 5.00
C VAL A 86 12.73 3.73 5.00
N LYS A 87 12.18 4.67 4.22
CA LYS A 87 12.70 6.03 4.10
C LYS A 87 11.66 7.10 4.35
#